data_AF-A0A8S9LZQ6-F1
#
_entry.id   AF-A0A8S9LZQ6-F1
#
_cell.length_a   1.000
_cell.length_b   1.000
_cell.length_c   1.000
_cell.angle_alpha   90.00
_cell.angle_beta   90.00
_cell.angle_gamma   90.00
#
_symmetry.space_group_name_H-M   'P 1'
#
loop_
_entity.id
_entity.type
_entity.pdbx_description
1 polymer ?
#
loop_
_entity_poly.entity_id
_entity_poly.type
_entity_poly.pdbx_seq_one_letter_code
_entity_poly.pdbx_strand_id
1 'polypeptide(L)' 'MRRKSRSAMEEVTAKAKKLVKRKTKGLRNVVPGGEFMSNNVLLIQETLDYIVSLQTQVNVMRSIVDAAEAGVER' A
#
# COMPACT_ATOMS: atom_id res chain seq x y z
N MET A 1 22.35 -2.43 35.10
CA MET A 1 22.34 -2.53 33.62
C MET A 1 21.01 -3.02 33.02
N ARG A 2 20.37 -4.08 33.53
CA ARG A 2 19.11 -4.68 33.00
C ARG A 2 17.88 -3.74 32.86
N ARG A 3 17.73 -2.72 33.71
CA ARG A 3 16.60 -1.77 33.63
C ARG A 3 16.74 -0.79 32.46
N LYS A 4 17.99 -0.42 32.12
CA LYS A 4 18.27 0.53 31.03
C LYS A 4 18.01 -0.09 29.65
N SER A 5 18.31 -1.38 29.47
CA SER A 5 18.03 -2.10 28.23
C SER A 5 16.54 -2.33 27.99
N ARG A 6 15.74 -2.56 29.04
CA ARG A 6 14.28 -2.71 28.94
C ARG A 6 13.59 -1.41 28.51
N SER A 7 13.97 -0.29 29.12
CA SER A 7 13.45 1.06 28.77
C SER A 7 13.77 1.46 27.33
N ALA A 8 15.00 1.19 26.85
CA ALA A 8 15.35 1.45 25.45
C ALA A 8 14.53 0.61 24.46
N MET A 9 14.28 -0.66 24.77
CA MET A 9 13.50 -1.55 23.91
C MET A 9 12.01 -1.16 23.86
N GLU A 10 11.45 -0.67 24.96
CA GLU A 10 10.10 -0.11 25.02
C GLU A 10 9.98 1.16 24.15
N GLU A 11 10.97 2.05 24.19
CA GLU A 11 11.02 3.25 23.35
C GLU A 11 11.07 2.91 21.85
N VAL A 12 11.93 1.95 21.47
CA VAL A 12 12.02 1.46 20.08
C VAL A 12 10.69 0.87 19.62
N THR A 13 10.06 0.06 20.45
CA THR A 13 8.76 -0.55 20.13
C THR A 13 7.67 0.50 19.98
N ALA A 14 7.64 1.52 20.84
CA ALA A 14 6.69 2.63 20.74
C ALA A 14 6.88 3.42 19.44
N LYS A 15 8.13 3.70 19.05
CA LYS A 15 8.45 4.35 17.77
C LYS A 15 8.00 3.51 16.59
N ALA A 16 8.27 2.20 16.60
CA ALA A 16 7.83 1.28 15.55
C ALA A 16 6.30 1.26 15.41
N LYS A 17 5.57 1.15 16.53
CA LYS A 17 4.10 1.21 16.54
C LYS A 17 3.55 2.53 16.00
N LYS A 18 4.15 3.66 16.36
CA LYS A 18 3.76 4.98 15.85
C LYS A 18 3.97 5.08 14.34
N LEU A 19 5.09 4.56 13.85
CA LEU A 19 5.40 4.52 12.42
C LEU A 19 4.38 3.66 11.65
N VAL A 20 4.10 2.45 12.14
CA VAL A 20 3.11 1.55 11.53
C VAL A 20 1.75 2.24 11.50
N LYS A 21 1.28 2.80 12.61
CA LYS A 21 0.00 3.52 12.66
C LYS A 21 -0.09 4.65 11.63
N ARG A 22 0.99 5.43 11.45
CA ARG A 22 1.03 6.50 10.45
C ARG A 22 0.99 5.97 9.02
N LYS A 23 1.76 4.92 8.72
CA LYS A 23 1.76 4.28 7.39
C LYS A 23 0.40 3.67 7.07
N THR A 24 -0.19 2.94 8.02
CA THR A 24 -1.53 2.36 7.87
C THR A 24 -2.57 3.46 7.63
N LYS A 25 -2.51 4.59 8.33
CA LYS A 25 -3.42 5.72 8.06
C LYS A 25 -3.28 6.25 6.63
N GLY A 26 -2.05 6.37 6.13
CA GLY A 26 -1.81 6.77 4.74
C GLY A 26 -2.38 5.74 3.75
N LEU A 27 -2.16 4.46 4.02
CA LEU A 27 -2.66 3.37 3.17
C LEU A 27 -4.19 3.39 3.05
N ARG A 28 -4.91 3.63 4.15
CA ARG A 28 -6.38 3.73 4.16
C ARG A 28 -6.94 4.77 3.20
N ASN A 29 -6.20 5.86 2.97
CA ASN A 29 -6.68 6.95 2.14
C ASN A 29 -6.43 6.73 0.64
N VAL A 30 -5.60 5.73 0.28
CA VAL A 30 -5.23 5.45 -1.12
C VAL A 30 -5.81 4.15 -1.62
N VAL A 31 -6.17 3.22 -0.73
CA VAL A 31 -6.82 1.96 -1.08
C VAL A 31 -8.33 2.20 -1.18
N PRO A 32 -9.00 1.81 -2.27
CA PRO A 32 -10.45 1.95 -2.42
C PRO A 32 -11.20 1.32 -1.23
N GLY A 33 -12.05 2.11 -0.57
CA GLY A 33 -12.82 1.68 0.60
C GLY A 33 -11.99 1.44 1.88
N GLY A 34 -10.68 1.74 1.86
CA GLY A 34 -9.77 1.51 2.97
C GLY A 34 -10.07 2.34 4.23
N GLU A 35 -10.76 3.48 4.06
CA GLU A 35 -11.25 4.35 5.14
C GLU A 35 -12.32 3.69 6.01
N PHE A 36 -13.06 2.71 5.47
CA PHE A 36 -14.12 1.99 6.17
C PHE A 36 -13.65 0.70 6.84
N MET A 37 -12.41 0.27 6.59
CA MET A 37 -11.91 -1.02 7.07
C MET A 37 -11.43 -0.92 8.53
N SER A 38 -12.07 -1.56 9.49
CA SER A 38 -11.57 -1.58 10.87
C SER A 38 -10.37 -2.51 11.09
N ASN A 39 -10.25 -3.56 10.26
CA ASN A 39 -9.22 -4.59 10.35
C ASN A 39 -8.03 -4.30 9.41
N ASN A 40 -6.80 -4.40 9.93
CA ASN A 40 -5.58 -4.23 9.13
C ASN A 40 -5.32 -5.39 8.15
N VAL A 41 -5.76 -6.61 8.45
CA VAL A 41 -5.60 -7.77 7.56
C VAL A 41 -6.42 -7.56 6.28
N LEU A 42 -7.67 -7.15 6.42
CA LEU A 42 -8.54 -6.81 5.29
C LEU A 42 -7.96 -5.67 4.47
N LEU A 43 -7.44 -4.61 5.12
CA LEU A 43 -6.79 -3.50 4.41
C LEU A 43 -5.61 -3.98 3.55
N ILE A 44 -4.78 -4.90 4.05
CA ILE A 44 -3.65 -5.42 3.28
C ILE A 44 -4.13 -6.31 2.14
N GLN A 45 -5.17 -7.11 2.34
CA GLN A 45 -5.75 -7.92 1.28
C GLN A 45 -6.29 -7.04 0.14
N GLU A 46 -7.09 -6.03 0.47
CA GLU A 46 -7.59 -5.05 -0.51
C GLU A 46 -6.45 -4.29 -1.21
N THR A 47 -5.37 -4.01 -0.47
CA THR A 47 -4.18 -3.39 -1.06
C THR A 47 -3.56 -4.28 -2.14
N LEU A 48 -3.47 -5.60 -1.90
CA LEU A 48 -2.93 -6.54 -2.87
C LEU A 48 -3.82 -6.59 -4.12
N ASP A 49 -5.13 -6.69 -3.94
CA ASP A 49 -6.10 -6.72 -5.04
C ASP A 49 -6.05 -5.42 -5.84
N TYR A 50 -5.93 -4.27 -5.16
CA TYR A 50 -5.83 -2.97 -5.82
C TYR A 50 -4.53 -2.80 -6.62
N ILE A 51 -3.38 -3.31 -6.13
CA ILE A 51 -2.13 -3.31 -6.89
C ILE A 51 -2.30 -4.09 -8.20
N VAL A 52 -2.90 -5.28 -8.16
CA VAL A 52 -3.14 -6.10 -9.35
C VAL A 52 -4.09 -5.39 -10.32
N SER A 53 -5.14 -4.76 -9.81
CA SER A 53 -6.07 -3.96 -10.61
C SER A 53 -5.36 -2.80 -11.33
N LEU A 54 -4.54 -2.03 -10.61
CA LEU A 54 -3.78 -0.92 -11.18
C LEU A 54 -2.79 -1.39 -12.25
N GLN A 55 -2.06 -2.48 -12.00
CA GLN A 55 -1.14 -3.06 -12.99
C GLN A 55 -1.90 -3.48 -14.25
N THR A 56 -3.05 -4.12 -14.10
CA THR A 56 -3.90 -4.53 -15.22
C THR A 56 -4.37 -3.33 -16.03
N GLN A 57 -4.84 -2.27 -15.36
CA GLN A 57 -5.28 -1.03 -16.03
C GLN A 57 -4.14 -0.40 -16.85
N VAL A 58 -2.95 -0.28 -16.26
CA VAL A 58 -1.77 0.27 -16.96
C VAL A 58 -1.39 -0.59 -18.16
N ASN A 59 -1.41 -1.92 -18.02
CA ASN A 59 -1.10 -2.83 -19.12
C ASN A 59 -2.10 -2.67 -20.28
N VAL A 60 -3.40 -2.59 -19.99
CA VAL A 60 -4.42 -2.35 -21.01
C VAL A 60 -4.19 -1.01 -21.72
N MET A 61 -3.93 0.06 -20.98
CA MET A 61 -3.68 1.38 -21.58
C MET A 61 -2.45 1.37 -22.50
N ARG A 62 -1.38 0.68 -22.11
CA ARG A 62 -0.20 0.51 -22.95
C ARG A 62 -0.53 -0.24 -24.24
N SER A 63 -1.25 -1.35 -24.15
CA SER A 63 -1.67 -2.11 -25.33
C SER A 63 -2.56 -1.31 -26.28
N ILE A 64 -3.40 -0.41 -25.75
CA ILE A 64 -4.20 0.50 -26.58
C ILE A 64 -3.30 1.49 -27.33
N VAL A 65 -2.29 2.06 -26.65
CA VAL A 65 -1.31 2.96 -27.27
C VAL A 65 -0.52 2.23 -28.35
N ASP A 66 0.03 1.06 -28.05
CA ASP A 66 0.81 0.26 -29.00
C ASP A 66 -0.01 -0.08 -30.25
N ALA A 67 -1.29 -0.44 -30.08
CA ALA A 67 -2.19 -0.74 -31.19
C ALA A 67 -2.52 0.51 -32.03
N ALA A 68 -2.67 1.67 -31.38
CA ALA A 68 -2.90 2.93 -32.08
C ALA A 68 -1.68 3.35 -32.91
N GLU A 69 -0.47 3.23 -32.35
CA GLU A 69 0.78 3.55 -33.04
C GLU A 69 1.03 2.61 -34.24
N ALA A 70 0.83 1.30 -34.06
CA ALA A 70 0.96 0.31 -35.14
C ALA A 70 -0.06 0.51 -36.27
N GLY A 71 -1.19 1.17 -35.99
CA GLY A 71 -2.21 1.54 -36.98
C GLY A 71 -1.89 2.82 -37.74
N VAL A 72 -0.98 3.67 -37.24
CA VAL A 72 -0.55 4.93 -37.87
C VAL A 72 0.60 4.72 -38.87
N GLU A 73 1.33 3.61 -38.77
CA GLU A 73 2.39 3.23 -39.73
C GLU A 73 1.88 2.44 -40.96
N ARG A 74 0.56 2.32 -41.14
CA ARG A 74 -0.08 1.72 -42.33
C ARG A 74 -0.84 2.75 -43.15
#